data_AF-A0A4Z0PU74-F1
#
_entry.id   AF-A0A4Z0PU74-F1
#
_cell.length_a   1.000
_cell.length_b   1.000
_cell.length_c   1.000
_cell.angle_alpha   90.00
_cell.angle_beta   90.00
_cell.angle_gamma   90.00
#
_symmetry.space_group_name_H-M   'P 1'
#
loop_
_entity.id
_entity.type
_entity.pdbx_description
1 polymer ?
#
loop_
_entity_poly.entity_id
_entity_poly.type
_entity_poly.pdbx_seq_one_letter_code
_entity_poly.pdbx_strand_id
1 'polypeptide(L)'
;MSRLKRVVYRLRQRLPFLNIWLAAAALTTNYFVQTFCQPVTWAALTLLAAFGAFLAWPWLTRAPKPVQYGAVFLQGVAFTICCYCVLFLQPATLIWTLLLAFLLFPLVSWVPVLFGLQILWRIGRSPLRGAWLVGLLGSLLLLPAQLWFYHEYQAIEGIATQLAQQHRLTTHNLAQRLPQTYVAERIVGMHFRYHTRVEFYDGWRPPLHDPLLGFSYFLRNHQDPLAVGPGEVDRVKLYQSLFPDRPLKPDCLCAHSHDGQTYRNWIP
;
A
#
# COMPACT_ATOMS: atom_id res chain seq x y z
N MET A 1 -17.94 -41.61 6.05
CA MET A 1 -17.19 -40.32 6.10
C MET A 1 -17.13 -39.83 7.54
N SER A 2 -15.94 -39.55 8.11
CA SER A 2 -15.83 -39.12 9.52
C SER A 2 -16.55 -37.78 9.77
N ARG A 3 -16.99 -37.53 11.02
CA ARG A 3 -17.63 -36.26 11.42
C ARG A 3 -16.76 -35.04 11.03
N LEU A 4 -15.44 -35.15 11.18
CA LEU A 4 -14.46 -34.13 10.79
C LEU A 4 -14.52 -33.79 9.29
N LYS A 5 -14.55 -34.80 8.41
CA LYS A 5 -14.65 -34.58 6.94
C LYS A 5 -15.93 -33.83 6.56
N ARG A 6 -17.06 -34.11 7.24
CA ARG A 6 -18.32 -33.38 7.02
C ARG A 6 -18.22 -31.91 7.45
N VAL A 7 -17.59 -31.63 8.59
CA VAL A 7 -17.37 -30.25 9.06
C VAL A 7 -16.48 -29.48 8.11
N VAL A 8 -15.33 -30.04 7.73
CA VAL A 8 -14.40 -29.40 6.77
C VAL A 8 -15.08 -29.14 5.42
N TYR A 9 -15.87 -30.08 4.92
CA TYR A 9 -16.62 -29.91 3.68
C TYR A 9 -17.61 -28.73 3.76
N ARG A 10 -18.40 -28.65 4.84
CA ARG A 10 -19.33 -27.54 5.06
C ARG A 10 -18.61 -26.20 5.19
N LEU A 11 -17.50 -26.15 5.92
CA LEU A 11 -16.68 -24.93 6.05
C LEU A 11 -16.11 -24.50 4.70
N ARG A 12 -15.62 -25.44 3.90
CA ARG A 12 -15.09 -25.16 2.55
C ARG A 12 -16.14 -24.53 1.64
N GLN A 13 -17.39 -24.95 1.71
CA GLN A 13 -18.49 -24.36 0.94
C GLN A 13 -18.83 -22.92 1.37
N ARG A 14 -18.60 -22.58 2.65
CA ARG A 14 -18.87 -21.25 3.21
C ARG A 14 -17.70 -20.27 3.08
N LEU A 15 -16.48 -20.78 2.86
CA LEU A 15 -15.27 -19.98 2.79
C LEU A 15 -15.34 -18.79 1.79
N PRO A 16 -15.94 -18.91 0.60
CA PRO A 16 -16.06 -17.77 -0.30
C PRO A 16 -16.88 -16.61 0.26
N PHE A 17 -18.00 -16.93 0.92
CA PHE A 17 -18.86 -15.92 1.55
C PHE A 17 -18.16 -15.28 2.74
N LEU A 18 -17.40 -16.06 3.51
CA LEU A 18 -16.56 -15.52 4.57
C LEU A 18 -15.51 -14.55 4.03
N ASN A 19 -14.84 -14.87 2.92
CA ASN A 19 -13.87 -13.97 2.31
C ASN A 19 -14.51 -12.66 1.81
N ILE A 20 -15.70 -12.75 1.18
CA ILE A 20 -16.44 -11.56 0.75
C ILE A 20 -16.81 -10.70 1.96
N TRP A 21 -17.30 -11.32 3.03
CA TRP A 21 -17.65 -10.62 4.26
C TRP A 21 -16.43 -9.97 4.92
N LEU A 22 -15.29 -10.66 4.99
CA LEU A 22 -14.02 -10.12 5.50
C LEU A 22 -13.53 -8.93 4.65
N ALA A 23 -13.62 -9.02 3.32
CA ALA A 23 -13.25 -7.92 2.44
C ALA A 23 -14.18 -6.70 2.64
N ALA A 24 -15.49 -6.94 2.73
CA ALA A 24 -16.47 -5.89 3.01
C ALA A 24 -16.26 -5.25 4.39
N ALA A 25 -16.00 -6.06 5.42
CA ALA A 25 -15.69 -5.58 6.76
C ALA A 25 -14.39 -4.76 6.78
N ALA A 26 -13.35 -5.19 6.06
CA ALA A 26 -12.11 -4.42 5.92
C ALA A 26 -12.34 -3.07 5.25
N LEU A 27 -13.06 -3.03 4.13
CA LEU A 27 -13.41 -1.77 3.44
C LEU A 27 -14.26 -0.84 4.32
N THR A 28 -15.25 -1.40 5.02
CA THR A 28 -16.15 -0.63 5.87
C THR A 28 -15.41 -0.07 7.09
N THR A 29 -14.60 -0.88 7.75
CA THR A 29 -13.78 -0.42 8.89
C THR A 29 -12.78 0.64 8.42
N ASN A 30 -12.23 0.48 7.21
CA ASN A 30 -11.36 1.48 6.62
C ASN A 30 -12.05 2.82 6.35
N TYR A 31 -13.33 2.79 6.01
CA TYR A 31 -14.11 4.00 5.79
C TYR A 31 -14.37 4.76 7.10
N PHE A 32 -14.64 4.05 8.20
CA PHE A 32 -15.01 4.68 9.48
C PHE A 32 -13.83 5.02 10.40
N VAL A 33 -12.81 4.15 10.46
CA VAL A 33 -11.72 4.23 11.45
C VAL A 33 -10.35 4.26 10.76
N GLN A 34 -10.31 4.36 9.42
CA GLN A 34 -9.09 4.40 8.60
C GLN A 34 -8.00 3.42 9.08
N THR A 35 -8.35 2.14 9.20
CA THR A 35 -7.41 1.06 9.58
C THR A 35 -6.26 0.92 8.57
N PHE A 36 -6.54 1.22 7.31
CA PHE A 36 -5.64 1.27 6.18
C PHE A 36 -5.69 2.66 5.54
N CYS A 37 -4.67 3.01 4.78
CA CYS A 37 -4.67 4.28 4.06
C CYS A 37 -5.52 4.21 2.80
N GLN A 38 -6.00 5.35 2.28
CA GLN A 38 -6.67 5.36 0.99
C GLN A 38 -5.62 5.18 -0.12
N PRO A 39 -5.70 4.14 -0.96
CA PRO A 39 -4.74 3.95 -2.02
C PRO A 39 -4.89 5.05 -3.08
N VAL A 40 -3.78 5.47 -3.70
CA VAL A 40 -3.81 6.27 -4.92
C VAL A 40 -4.58 5.55 -6.05
N THR A 41 -5.11 6.29 -7.02
CA THR A 41 -6.06 5.77 -8.03
C THR A 41 -5.59 4.48 -8.72
N TRP A 42 -4.35 4.42 -9.20
CA TRP A 42 -3.85 3.22 -9.88
C TRP A 42 -3.77 2.02 -8.93
N ALA A 43 -3.39 2.24 -7.67
CA ALA A 43 -3.30 1.20 -6.65
C ALA A 43 -4.70 0.70 -6.27
N ALA A 44 -5.69 1.60 -6.18
CA ALA A 44 -7.10 1.25 -5.96
C ALA A 44 -7.64 0.36 -7.07
N LEU A 45 -7.39 0.72 -8.35
CA LEU A 45 -7.81 -0.09 -9.50
C LEU A 45 -7.12 -1.46 -9.52
N THR A 46 -5.82 -1.50 -9.19
CA THR A 46 -5.05 -2.75 -9.13
C THR A 46 -5.57 -3.65 -8.02
N LEU A 47 -5.85 -3.10 -6.84
CA LEU A 47 -6.44 -3.80 -5.70
C LEU A 47 -7.82 -4.37 -6.06
N LEU A 48 -8.69 -3.56 -6.68
CA LEU A 48 -10.03 -3.98 -7.09
C LEU A 48 -9.97 -5.13 -8.11
N ALA A 49 -9.12 -5.02 -9.15
CA ALA A 49 -8.98 -6.07 -10.15
C ALA A 49 -8.41 -7.37 -9.55
N ALA A 50 -7.35 -7.26 -8.74
CA ALA A 50 -6.66 -8.40 -8.15
C ALA A 50 -7.54 -9.14 -7.13
N PHE A 51 -8.15 -8.43 -6.18
CA PHE A 51 -9.05 -9.04 -5.21
C PHE A 51 -10.41 -9.41 -5.81
N GLY A 52 -10.87 -8.71 -6.84
CA GLY A 52 -12.04 -9.12 -7.62
C GLY A 52 -11.86 -10.53 -8.17
N ALA A 53 -10.71 -10.82 -8.80
CA ALA A 53 -10.40 -12.17 -9.28
C ALA A 53 -10.28 -13.20 -8.14
N PHE A 54 -9.67 -12.83 -7.01
CA PHE A 54 -9.56 -13.71 -5.84
C PHE A 54 -10.92 -14.07 -5.24
N LEU A 55 -11.79 -13.09 -5.03
CA LEU A 55 -13.12 -13.26 -4.44
C LEU A 55 -14.07 -13.98 -5.42
N ALA A 56 -13.98 -13.67 -6.71
CA ALA A 56 -14.80 -14.28 -7.76
C ALA A 56 -14.34 -15.71 -8.15
N TRP A 57 -13.23 -16.20 -7.60
CA TRP A 57 -12.65 -17.50 -7.98
C TRP A 57 -13.63 -18.69 -7.99
N PRO A 58 -14.54 -18.88 -7.01
CA PRO A 58 -15.47 -20.01 -7.03
C PRO A 58 -16.28 -20.10 -8.33
N TRP A 59 -16.66 -18.95 -8.89
CA TRP A 59 -17.38 -18.87 -10.17
C TRP A 59 -16.41 -18.98 -11.36
N LEU A 60 -15.23 -18.39 -11.26
CA LEU A 60 -14.21 -18.42 -12.32
C LEU A 60 -13.65 -19.83 -12.57
N THR A 61 -13.73 -20.76 -11.63
CA THR A 61 -13.33 -22.17 -11.86
C THR A 61 -14.10 -22.86 -13.00
N ARG A 62 -15.28 -22.35 -13.37
CA ARG A 62 -16.10 -22.85 -14.47
C ARG A 62 -15.88 -22.09 -15.79
N ALA A 63 -15.09 -21.02 -15.77
CA ALA A 63 -14.85 -20.19 -16.94
C ALA A 63 -13.89 -20.89 -17.94
N PRO A 64 -13.79 -20.42 -19.20
CA PRO A 64 -12.79 -20.91 -20.14
C PRO A 64 -11.36 -20.79 -19.61
N LYS A 65 -10.47 -21.70 -20.01
CA LYS A 65 -9.08 -21.73 -19.52
C LYS A 65 -8.33 -20.39 -19.57
N PRO A 66 -8.42 -19.58 -20.65
CA PRO A 66 -7.76 -18.27 -20.68
C PRO A 66 -8.20 -17.34 -19.53
N VAL A 67 -9.49 -17.33 -19.21
CA VAL A 67 -10.05 -16.55 -18.09
C VAL A 67 -9.52 -17.08 -16.76
N GLN A 68 -9.43 -18.41 -16.60
CA GLN A 68 -8.86 -18.99 -15.39
C GLN A 68 -7.37 -18.64 -15.21
N TYR A 69 -6.58 -18.66 -16.29
CA TYR A 69 -5.18 -18.22 -16.26
C TYR A 69 -5.05 -16.74 -15.90
N GLY A 70 -5.87 -15.87 -16.50
CA GLY A 70 -5.92 -14.45 -16.12
C GLY A 70 -6.28 -14.26 -14.64
N ALA A 71 -7.23 -15.05 -14.13
CA ALA A 71 -7.59 -15.01 -12.71
C ALA A 71 -6.48 -15.54 -11.78
N VAL A 72 -5.69 -16.54 -12.21
CA VAL A 72 -4.50 -17.00 -11.45
C VAL A 72 -3.40 -15.93 -11.46
N PHE A 73 -3.19 -15.27 -12.59
CA PHE A 73 -2.24 -14.17 -12.72
C PHE A 73 -2.61 -13.00 -11.78
N LEU A 74 -3.87 -12.55 -11.82
CA LEU A 74 -4.37 -11.49 -10.93
C LEU A 74 -4.31 -11.88 -9.45
N GLN A 75 -4.43 -13.17 -9.13
CA GLN A 75 -4.21 -13.65 -7.77
C GLN A 75 -2.74 -13.57 -7.34
N GLY A 76 -1.78 -13.76 -8.26
CA GLY A 76 -0.38 -13.44 -8.01
C GLY A 76 -0.19 -11.96 -7.62
N VAL A 77 -0.84 -11.05 -8.35
CA VAL A 77 -0.84 -9.61 -8.00
C VAL A 77 -1.44 -9.38 -6.61
N ALA A 78 -2.59 -10.01 -6.31
CA ALA A 78 -3.23 -9.91 -5.00
C ALA A 78 -2.32 -10.43 -3.87
N PHE A 79 -1.54 -11.48 -4.12
CA PHE A 79 -0.57 -12.01 -3.18
C PHE A 79 0.53 -10.98 -2.87
N THR A 80 1.08 -10.31 -3.88
CA THR A 80 2.05 -9.23 -3.67
C THR A 80 1.46 -8.07 -2.86
N ILE A 81 0.21 -7.70 -3.12
CA ILE A 81 -0.50 -6.68 -2.31
C ILE A 81 -0.63 -7.16 -0.86
N CYS A 82 -1.00 -8.43 -0.62
CA CYS A 82 -1.07 -8.98 0.73
C CYS A 82 0.27 -8.91 1.46
N CYS A 83 1.37 -9.33 0.80
CA CYS A 83 2.73 -9.24 1.35
C CYS A 83 3.12 -7.80 1.67
N TYR A 84 2.79 -6.86 0.77
CA TYR A 84 3.03 -5.44 0.99
C TYR A 84 2.25 -4.90 2.19
N CYS A 85 0.96 -5.22 2.33
CA CYS A 85 0.16 -4.80 3.48
C CYS A 85 0.72 -5.35 4.80
N VAL A 86 1.16 -6.62 4.81
CA VAL A 86 1.81 -7.24 5.98
C VAL A 86 3.12 -6.52 6.34
N LEU A 87 3.94 -6.20 5.33
CA LEU A 87 5.16 -5.44 5.52
C LEU A 87 4.87 -4.03 6.07
N PHE A 88 3.89 -3.37 5.48
CA PHE A 88 3.49 -1.99 5.82
C PHE A 88 2.97 -1.89 7.26
N LEU A 89 2.17 -2.86 7.70
CA LEU A 89 1.65 -2.93 9.07
C LEU A 89 2.74 -3.05 10.14
N GLN A 90 3.96 -3.46 9.76
CA GLN A 90 5.06 -3.83 10.64
C GLN A 90 4.74 -5.06 11.53
N PRO A 91 5.70 -5.98 11.73
CA PRO A 91 5.47 -7.21 12.51
C PRO A 91 5.02 -6.96 13.96
N ALA A 92 5.53 -5.90 14.59
CA ALA A 92 5.17 -5.54 15.96
C ALA A 92 3.66 -5.30 16.11
N THR A 93 3.05 -4.60 15.15
CA THR A 93 1.60 -4.39 15.12
C THR A 93 0.84 -5.70 15.02
N LEU A 94 1.28 -6.62 14.16
CA LEU A 94 0.61 -7.90 14.01
C LEU A 94 0.64 -8.70 15.33
N ILE A 95 1.74 -8.66 16.07
CA ILE A 95 1.84 -9.27 17.39
C ILE A 95 0.90 -8.57 18.39
N TRP A 96 0.87 -7.24 18.42
CA TRP A 96 -0.05 -6.48 19.27
C TRP A 96 -1.52 -6.79 18.97
N THR A 97 -1.87 -6.97 17.69
CA THR A 97 -3.24 -7.33 17.29
C THR A 97 -3.63 -8.74 17.72
N LEU A 98 -2.68 -9.69 17.86
CA LEU A 98 -2.96 -11.00 18.46
C LEU A 98 -3.23 -10.90 19.96
N LEU A 99 -2.45 -10.08 20.67
CA LEU A 99 -2.65 -9.87 22.11
C LEU A 99 -3.97 -9.16 22.40
N LEU A 100 -4.42 -8.28 21.50
CA LEU A 100 -5.67 -7.55 21.58
C LEU A 100 -6.82 -8.21 20.80
N ALA A 101 -6.68 -9.48 20.39
CA ALA A 101 -7.62 -10.15 19.48
C ALA A 101 -9.08 -10.24 19.97
N PHE A 102 -9.35 -9.93 21.24
CA PHE A 102 -10.71 -9.77 21.78
C PHE A 102 -11.42 -8.52 21.24
N LEU A 103 -10.69 -7.57 20.65
CA LEU A 103 -11.22 -6.41 19.95
C LEU A 103 -11.40 -6.76 18.46
N LEU A 104 -12.57 -6.41 17.89
CA LEU A 104 -12.92 -6.71 16.50
C LEU A 104 -11.96 -6.04 15.48
N PHE A 105 -11.40 -4.87 15.85
CA PHE A 105 -10.54 -4.06 14.98
C PHE A 105 -9.19 -4.75 14.67
N PRO A 106 -8.45 -5.27 15.67
CA PRO A 106 -7.29 -6.16 15.47
C PRO A 106 -7.50 -7.35 14.53
N LEU A 107 -8.71 -7.90 14.40
CA LEU A 107 -8.93 -9.05 13.53
C LEU A 107 -8.94 -8.65 12.04
N VAL A 108 -9.30 -7.41 11.72
CA VAL A 108 -9.36 -6.91 10.35
C VAL A 108 -7.95 -6.74 9.75
N SER A 109 -6.94 -6.39 10.55
CA SER A 109 -5.55 -6.29 10.10
C SER A 109 -4.92 -7.63 9.72
N TRP A 110 -5.55 -8.76 10.08
CA TRP A 110 -5.13 -10.11 9.67
C TRP A 110 -5.68 -10.55 8.31
N VAL A 111 -6.62 -9.79 7.72
CA VAL A 111 -7.21 -10.13 6.41
C VAL A 111 -6.14 -10.33 5.32
N PRO A 112 -5.10 -9.46 5.17
CA PRO A 112 -4.05 -9.68 4.18
C PRO A 112 -3.27 -10.98 4.39
N VAL A 113 -2.98 -11.37 5.63
CA VAL A 113 -2.29 -12.64 5.95
C VAL A 113 -3.16 -13.82 5.52
N LEU A 114 -4.43 -13.82 5.93
CA LEU A 114 -5.37 -14.89 5.62
C LEU A 114 -5.57 -15.04 4.11
N PHE A 115 -5.77 -13.92 3.40
CA PHE A 115 -5.93 -13.94 1.95
C PHE A 115 -4.66 -14.38 1.23
N GLY A 116 -3.48 -13.90 1.65
CA GLY A 116 -2.20 -14.33 1.09
C GLY A 116 -1.98 -15.84 1.19
N LEU A 117 -2.23 -16.42 2.36
CA LEU A 117 -2.12 -17.87 2.57
C LEU A 117 -3.13 -18.66 1.72
N GLN A 118 -4.37 -18.18 1.63
CA GLN A 118 -5.40 -18.82 0.79
C GLN A 118 -5.05 -18.75 -0.70
N ILE A 119 -4.48 -17.64 -1.17
CA ILE A 119 -4.02 -17.47 -2.54
C ILE A 119 -2.90 -18.47 -2.85
N LEU A 120 -1.86 -18.55 -2.02
CA LEU A 120 -0.75 -19.50 -2.20
C LEU A 120 -1.26 -20.94 -2.24
N TRP A 121 -2.10 -21.32 -1.27
CA TRP A 121 -2.69 -22.66 -1.21
C TRP A 121 -3.49 -22.98 -2.47
N ARG A 122 -4.27 -22.02 -2.97
CA ARG A 122 -5.11 -22.19 -4.15
C ARG A 122 -4.31 -22.27 -5.44
N ILE A 123 -3.31 -21.41 -5.64
CA ILE A 123 -2.40 -21.48 -6.79
C ILE A 123 -1.70 -22.85 -6.79
N GLY A 124 -1.20 -23.29 -5.63
CA GLY A 124 -0.52 -24.57 -5.50
C GLY A 124 -1.38 -25.82 -5.63
N ARG A 125 -2.71 -25.69 -5.53
CA ARG A 125 -3.67 -26.78 -5.75
C ARG A 125 -4.49 -26.61 -7.03
N SER A 126 -4.14 -25.65 -7.88
CA SER A 126 -4.85 -25.41 -9.14
C SER A 126 -4.64 -26.59 -10.10
N PRO A 127 -5.70 -27.05 -10.79
CA PRO A 127 -5.58 -28.11 -11.80
C PRO A 127 -4.96 -27.61 -13.11
N LEU A 128 -4.76 -26.29 -13.27
CA LEU A 128 -4.17 -25.71 -14.48
C LEU A 128 -2.67 -26.01 -14.54
N ARG A 129 -2.22 -26.51 -15.70
CA ARG A 129 -0.78 -26.71 -15.96
C ARG A 129 -0.07 -25.36 -15.92
N GLY A 130 1.02 -25.27 -15.16
CA GLY A 130 1.80 -24.05 -15.03
C GLY A 130 1.16 -22.95 -14.15
N ALA A 131 0.12 -23.26 -13.37
CA ALA A 131 -0.54 -22.28 -12.50
C ALA A 131 0.45 -21.55 -11.57
N TRP A 132 1.44 -22.25 -11.02
CA TRP A 132 2.50 -21.66 -10.20
C TRP A 132 3.31 -20.61 -10.95
N LEU A 133 3.73 -20.89 -12.18
CA LEU A 133 4.49 -19.94 -12.99
C LEU A 133 3.64 -18.71 -13.32
N VAL A 134 2.37 -18.91 -13.70
CA VAL A 134 1.44 -17.81 -14.00
C VAL A 134 1.18 -16.95 -12.75
N GLY A 135 1.01 -17.58 -11.59
CA GLY A 135 0.89 -16.89 -10.31
C GLY A 135 2.16 -16.11 -9.97
N LEU A 136 3.35 -16.70 -10.14
CA LEU A 136 4.63 -16.05 -9.92
C LEU A 136 4.83 -14.83 -10.83
N LEU A 137 4.51 -14.95 -12.12
CA LEU A 137 4.55 -13.83 -13.07
C LEU A 137 3.62 -12.70 -12.63
N GLY A 138 2.42 -13.04 -12.13
CA GLY A 138 1.50 -12.07 -11.53
C GLY A 138 2.11 -11.39 -10.31
N SER A 139 2.75 -12.14 -9.41
CA SER A 139 3.41 -11.58 -8.22
C SER A 139 4.55 -10.61 -8.58
N LEU A 140 5.24 -10.85 -9.70
CA LEU A 140 6.33 -10.03 -10.20
C LEU A 140 5.88 -8.84 -11.06
N LEU A 141 4.59 -8.73 -11.40
CA LEU A 141 4.08 -7.69 -12.31
C LEU A 141 4.46 -6.26 -11.89
N LEU A 142 4.45 -5.98 -10.58
CA LEU A 142 4.73 -4.64 -10.06
C LEU A 142 6.23 -4.33 -9.96
N LEU A 143 7.10 -5.33 -10.15
CA LEU A 143 8.54 -5.15 -9.98
C LEU A 143 9.14 -4.12 -10.96
N PRO A 144 8.83 -4.10 -12.27
CA PRO A 144 9.36 -3.08 -13.18
C PRO A 144 8.99 -1.65 -12.77
N ALA A 145 7.73 -1.44 -12.36
CA ALA A 145 7.27 -0.13 -11.87
C ALA A 145 8.00 0.28 -10.59
N GLN A 146 8.23 -0.68 -9.68
CA GLN A 146 9.00 -0.45 -8.45
C GLN A 146 10.45 -0.11 -8.74
N LEU A 147 11.11 -0.82 -9.66
CA LEU A 147 12.50 -0.57 -10.04
C LEU A 147 12.65 0.82 -10.69
N TRP A 148 11.72 1.18 -11.59
CA TRP A 148 11.68 2.52 -12.18
C TRP A 148 11.48 3.60 -11.11
N PHE A 149 10.50 3.43 -10.21
CA PHE A 149 10.24 4.39 -9.14
C PHE A 149 11.45 4.53 -8.21
N TYR A 150 12.11 3.42 -7.87
CA TYR A 150 13.31 3.43 -7.01
C TYR A 150 14.49 4.14 -7.68
N HIS A 151 14.69 3.95 -8.98
CA HIS A 151 15.72 4.70 -9.74
C HIS A 151 15.47 6.22 -9.68
N GLU A 152 14.25 6.67 -9.95
CA GLU A 152 13.88 8.09 -9.86
C GLU A 152 14.00 8.63 -8.43
N TYR A 153 13.67 7.81 -7.44
CA TYR A 153 13.84 8.15 -6.03
C TYR A 153 15.31 8.44 -5.70
N GLN A 154 16.23 7.58 -6.16
CA GLN A 154 17.67 7.77 -5.98
C GLN A 154 18.18 9.02 -6.70
N ALA A 155 17.66 9.33 -7.89
CA ALA A 155 18.03 10.54 -8.61
C ALA A 155 17.66 11.81 -7.81
N ILE A 156 16.46 11.84 -7.22
CA ILE A 156 16.01 12.96 -6.39
C ILE A 156 16.83 13.08 -5.10
N GLU A 157 17.10 11.96 -4.43
CA GLU A 157 17.98 11.91 -3.26
C GLU A 157 19.40 12.41 -3.59
N GLY A 158 19.93 12.07 -4.77
CA GLY A 158 21.21 12.55 -5.27
C GLY A 158 21.26 14.07 -5.43
N ILE A 159 20.20 14.68 -5.98
CA ILE A 159 20.08 16.14 -6.11
C ILE A 159 20.09 16.79 -4.72
N ALA A 160 19.29 16.28 -3.78
CA ALA A 160 19.23 16.83 -2.42
C ALA A 160 20.59 16.70 -1.71
N THR A 161 21.25 15.55 -1.84
CA THR A 161 22.57 15.29 -1.26
C THR A 161 23.63 16.23 -1.83
N GLN A 162 23.63 16.44 -3.15
CA GLN A 162 24.55 17.38 -3.81
C GLN A 162 24.34 18.82 -3.30
N LEU A 163 23.08 19.27 -3.18
CA LEU A 163 22.78 20.60 -2.63
C LEU A 163 23.19 20.72 -1.17
N ALA A 164 23.00 19.67 -0.36
CA ALA A 164 23.41 19.65 1.04
C ALA A 164 24.93 19.75 1.19
N GLN A 165 25.70 18.99 0.41
CA GLN A 165 27.17 19.05 0.37
C GLN A 165 27.69 20.43 -0.04
N GLN A 166 26.93 21.17 -0.84
CA GLN A 166 27.25 22.53 -1.25
C GLN A 166 26.75 23.61 -0.27
N HIS A 167 26.18 23.23 0.89
CA HIS A 167 25.49 24.12 1.83
C HIS A 167 24.38 24.97 1.17
N ARG A 168 23.71 24.39 0.18
CA ARG A 168 22.67 25.01 -0.66
C ARG A 168 21.33 24.29 -0.57
N LEU A 169 21.14 23.41 0.41
CA LEU A 169 19.86 22.73 0.63
C LEU A 169 18.82 23.72 1.17
N THR A 170 18.09 24.35 0.27
CA THR A 170 17.00 25.27 0.57
C THR A 170 15.79 24.91 -0.30
N THR A 171 14.58 25.28 0.16
CA THR A 171 13.35 25.13 -0.63
C THR A 171 13.48 25.76 -2.02
N HIS A 172 14.07 26.96 -2.12
CA HIS A 172 14.26 27.66 -3.39
C HIS A 172 15.16 26.88 -4.36
N ASN A 173 16.32 26.41 -3.88
CA ASN A 173 17.27 25.68 -4.74
C ASN A 173 16.72 24.30 -5.16
N LEU A 174 15.97 23.63 -4.28
CA LEU A 174 15.27 22.39 -4.63
C LEU A 174 14.19 22.63 -5.69
N ALA A 175 13.40 23.70 -5.57
CA ALA A 175 12.36 24.04 -6.54
C ALA A 175 12.92 24.28 -7.96
N GLN A 176 14.14 24.82 -8.06
CA GLN A 176 14.82 25.03 -9.35
C GLN A 176 15.44 23.77 -9.96
N ARG A 177 15.69 22.74 -9.15
CA ARG A 177 16.49 21.56 -9.55
C ARG A 177 15.67 20.28 -9.66
N LEU A 178 14.61 20.14 -8.86
CA LEU A 178 13.77 18.95 -8.88
C LEU A 178 12.88 18.95 -10.13
N PRO A 179 12.77 17.80 -10.82
CA PRO A 179 11.88 17.69 -11.97
C PRO A 179 10.42 17.64 -11.51
N GLN A 180 9.49 18.13 -12.34
CA GLN A 180 8.05 18.05 -12.06
C GLN A 180 7.46 16.70 -12.51
N THR A 181 8.00 15.60 -11.97
CA THR A 181 7.60 14.23 -12.35
C THR A 181 6.62 13.62 -11.36
N TYR A 182 6.04 12.48 -11.76
CA TYR A 182 5.25 11.63 -10.87
C TYR A 182 5.98 11.35 -9.55
N VAL A 183 7.23 10.89 -9.62
CA VAL A 183 8.01 10.47 -8.44
C VAL A 183 8.36 11.67 -7.55
N ALA A 184 8.75 12.80 -8.15
CA ALA A 184 9.04 14.03 -7.41
C ALA A 184 7.85 14.52 -6.59
N GLU A 185 6.64 14.49 -7.17
CA GLU A 185 5.43 14.85 -6.42
C GLU A 185 5.22 13.95 -5.19
N ARG A 186 5.47 12.65 -5.31
CA ARG A 186 5.28 11.69 -4.21
C ARG A 186 6.30 11.92 -3.11
N ILE A 187 7.56 12.14 -3.48
CA ILE A 187 8.66 12.38 -2.54
C ILE A 187 8.48 13.72 -1.82
N VAL A 188 8.23 14.80 -2.56
CA VAL A 188 8.00 16.13 -1.97
C VAL A 188 6.74 16.09 -1.10
N GLY A 189 5.69 15.40 -1.57
CA GLY A 189 4.42 15.20 -0.87
C GLY A 189 4.42 14.24 0.32
N MET A 190 5.56 13.61 0.66
CA MET A 190 5.66 12.76 1.85
C MET A 190 5.23 13.52 3.11
N HIS A 191 4.57 12.82 4.03
CA HIS A 191 4.15 13.29 5.36
C HIS A 191 2.98 14.28 5.42
N PHE A 192 2.65 14.99 4.35
CA PHE A 192 1.44 15.85 4.32
C PHE A 192 0.42 15.51 3.22
N ARG A 193 0.85 14.84 2.13
CA ARG A 193 -0.03 14.36 1.06
C ARG A 193 -0.03 12.84 0.92
N TYR A 194 1.13 12.20 1.10
CA TYR A 194 1.30 10.76 1.00
C TYR A 194 1.81 10.15 2.31
N HIS A 195 1.19 9.04 2.70
CA HIS A 195 1.48 8.30 3.91
C HIS A 195 2.47 7.16 3.68
N THR A 196 3.54 7.12 4.48
CA THR A 196 4.71 6.24 4.24
C THR A 196 5.01 5.25 5.36
N ARG A 197 4.32 5.31 6.50
CA ARG A 197 4.42 4.35 7.62
C ARG A 197 3.09 4.28 8.32
N VAL A 198 2.69 3.15 8.92
CA VAL A 198 1.47 3.16 9.75
C VAL A 198 1.66 4.02 10.98
N GLU A 199 0.64 4.79 11.36
CA GLU A 199 0.55 5.42 12.67
C GLU A 199 -0.81 5.14 13.29
N PHE A 200 -0.80 4.57 14.50
CA PHE A 200 -1.99 4.14 15.22
C PHE A 200 -2.57 5.22 16.14
N TYR A 201 -1.75 6.20 16.53
CA TYR A 201 -2.07 7.10 17.65
C TYR A 201 -2.33 8.54 17.23
N ASP A 202 -1.98 8.91 16.01
CA ASP A 202 -1.84 10.33 15.69
C ASP A 202 -3.05 10.95 14.97
N GLY A 203 -4.11 10.17 14.70
CA GLY A 203 -5.43 10.65 14.26
C GLY A 203 -5.49 11.46 12.94
N TRP A 204 -4.35 11.85 12.39
CA TRP A 204 -4.22 12.98 11.48
C TRP A 204 -3.04 12.76 10.55
N ARG A 205 -3.26 11.88 9.58
CA ARG A 205 -2.26 11.62 8.57
C ARG A 205 -2.81 11.74 7.16
N PRO A 206 -1.93 11.98 6.17
CA PRO A 206 -2.35 12.24 4.81
C PRO A 206 -3.21 11.09 4.28
N PRO A 207 -4.27 11.39 3.51
CA PRO A 207 -5.25 10.38 3.17
C PRO A 207 -4.69 9.35 2.18
N LEU A 208 -3.74 9.73 1.33
CA LEU A 208 -3.29 8.91 0.22
C LEU A 208 -2.07 8.05 0.56
N HIS A 209 -2.07 6.87 -0.03
CA HIS A 209 -1.00 5.91 0.09
C HIS A 209 -0.61 5.38 -1.28
N ASP A 210 0.67 5.56 -1.59
CA ASP A 210 1.29 5.10 -2.81
C ASP A 210 2.25 3.94 -2.45
N PRO A 211 1.93 2.69 -2.83
CA PRO A 211 2.76 1.54 -2.52
C PRO A 211 4.19 1.64 -3.05
N LEU A 212 4.40 2.30 -4.21
CA LEU A 212 5.73 2.45 -4.79
C LEU A 212 6.60 3.37 -3.93
N LEU A 213 6.02 4.48 -3.48
CA LEU A 213 6.66 5.39 -2.53
C LEU A 213 6.95 4.69 -1.20
N GLY A 214 5.95 4.04 -0.62
CA GLY A 214 6.08 3.36 0.67
C GLY A 214 7.14 2.26 0.66
N PHE A 215 7.19 1.46 -0.41
CA PHE A 215 8.21 0.42 -0.55
C PHE A 215 9.61 0.98 -0.80
N SER A 216 9.77 1.99 -1.66
CA SER A 216 11.08 2.65 -1.84
C SER A 216 11.60 3.28 -0.54
N TYR A 217 10.71 3.93 0.21
CA TYR A 217 11.03 4.49 1.51
C TYR A 217 11.44 3.41 2.51
N PHE A 218 10.74 2.27 2.54
CA PHE A 218 11.13 1.10 3.32
C PHE A 218 12.53 0.58 2.93
N LEU A 219 12.82 0.43 1.64
CA LEU A 219 14.14 -0.03 1.15
C LEU A 219 15.29 0.91 1.56
N ARG A 220 14.99 2.18 1.83
CA ARG A 220 15.95 3.17 2.36
C ARG A 220 15.93 3.27 3.88
N ASN A 221 15.50 2.22 4.58
CA ASN A 221 15.37 2.20 6.04
C ASN A 221 14.56 3.38 6.58
N HIS A 222 13.54 3.79 5.82
CA HIS A 222 12.69 4.92 6.14
C HIS A 222 13.42 6.26 6.28
N GLN A 223 14.52 6.44 5.54
CA GLN A 223 15.21 7.72 5.41
C GLN A 223 14.47 8.61 4.40
N ASP A 224 14.16 9.82 4.84
CA ASP A 224 13.58 10.85 3.99
C ASP A 224 14.67 11.38 3.03
N PRO A 225 14.45 11.33 1.69
CA PRO A 225 15.47 11.70 0.71
C PRO A 225 15.75 13.20 0.63
N LEU A 226 14.90 14.05 1.24
CA LEU A 226 15.12 15.50 1.33
C LEU A 226 15.64 15.94 2.71
N ALA A 227 15.77 15.02 3.68
CA ALA A 227 16.25 15.29 5.04
C ALA A 227 17.75 15.03 5.20
N VAL A 228 18.58 15.53 4.27
CA VAL A 228 20.01 15.21 4.15
C VAL A 228 20.97 16.29 4.71
N GLY A 229 20.48 17.20 5.56
CA GLY A 229 21.33 18.22 6.19
C GLY A 229 20.58 19.11 7.20
N PRO A 230 21.27 20.07 7.84
CA PRO A 230 20.69 20.97 8.86
C PRO A 230 19.76 22.04 8.27
N GLY A 231 19.59 22.09 6.95
CA GLY A 231 18.70 23.04 6.28
C GLY A 231 17.24 22.59 6.37
N GLU A 232 16.38 23.44 6.92
CA GLU A 232 14.95 23.13 7.03
C GLU A 232 14.26 23.33 5.68
N VAL A 233 14.03 22.24 4.94
CA VAL A 233 13.24 22.28 3.71
C VAL A 233 11.77 22.44 4.08
N ASP A 234 11.20 23.59 3.74
CA ASP A 234 9.75 23.81 3.80
C ASP A 234 9.08 23.00 2.69
N ARG A 235 8.68 21.77 3.01
CA ARG A 235 8.10 20.80 2.06
C ARG A 235 6.79 21.29 1.45
N VAL A 236 5.96 21.99 2.22
CA VAL A 236 4.67 22.52 1.74
C VAL A 236 4.93 23.61 0.71
N LYS A 237 5.82 24.57 1.00
CA LYS A 237 6.20 25.61 0.03
C LYS A 237 6.91 25.01 -1.19
N LEU A 238 7.78 24.02 -0.99
CA LEU A 238 8.43 23.31 -2.09
C LEU A 238 7.39 22.65 -3.01
N TYR A 239 6.40 21.96 -2.43
CA TYR A 239 5.32 21.34 -3.18
C TYR A 239 4.52 22.34 -4.00
N GLN A 240 4.08 23.44 -3.37
CA GLN A 240 3.32 24.49 -4.06
C GLN A 240 4.13 25.16 -5.17
N SER A 241 5.45 25.29 -5.00
CA SER A 241 6.32 25.85 -6.04
C SER A 241 6.48 24.90 -7.24
N LEU A 242 6.53 23.59 -7.02
CA LEU A 242 6.71 22.60 -8.08
C LEU A 242 5.39 22.18 -8.74
N PHE A 243 4.28 22.24 -8.01
CA PHE A 243 2.96 21.75 -8.44
C PHE A 243 1.85 22.74 -8.04
N PRO A 244 1.87 23.98 -8.55
CA PRO A 244 0.96 25.06 -8.12
C PRO A 244 -0.52 24.74 -8.35
N ASP A 245 -0.82 23.98 -9.41
CA ASP A 245 -2.20 23.61 -9.77
C ASP A 245 -2.72 22.39 -9.01
N ARG A 246 -1.92 21.80 -8.10
CA ARG A 246 -2.30 20.62 -7.33
C ARG A 246 -2.68 20.99 -5.91
N PRO A 247 -3.83 20.50 -5.40
CA PRO A 247 -4.26 20.81 -4.04
C PRO A 247 -3.28 20.22 -3.02
N LEU A 248 -2.98 20.90 -1.92
CA LEU A 248 -2.05 20.41 -0.90
C LEU A 248 -2.49 19.09 -0.25
N LYS A 249 -3.80 18.97 -0.03
CA LYS A 249 -4.44 17.84 0.63
C LYS A 249 -5.65 17.38 -0.17
N PRO A 250 -5.91 16.07 -0.23
CA PRO A 250 -7.24 15.56 -0.46
C PRO A 250 -8.09 15.79 0.81
N ASP A 251 -9.36 16.13 0.65
CA ASP A 251 -10.28 16.36 1.76
C ASP A 251 -10.46 15.08 2.59
N CYS A 252 -9.75 14.97 3.72
CA CYS A 252 -10.02 13.96 4.73
C CYS A 252 -11.05 14.52 5.71
N LEU A 253 -12.04 13.70 6.08
CA LEU A 253 -12.97 13.97 7.20
C LEU A 253 -12.24 14.37 8.50
N CYS A 254 -10.98 13.95 8.63
CA CYS A 254 -10.13 14.24 9.75
C CYS A 254 -9.46 15.63 9.73
N ALA A 255 -9.30 16.32 8.60
CA ALA A 255 -8.45 17.52 8.51
C ALA A 255 -9.13 18.84 8.97
N HIS A 256 -9.06 19.18 10.26
CA HIS A 256 -9.61 20.42 10.86
C HIS A 256 -9.06 21.77 10.31
N SER A 257 -7.80 21.86 9.84
CA SER A 257 -7.21 23.16 9.43
C SER A 257 -7.06 23.35 7.92
N HIS A 258 -7.20 22.28 7.11
CA HIS A 258 -7.00 22.25 5.64
C HIS A 258 -5.69 22.86 5.08
N ASP A 259 -4.78 23.37 5.91
CA ASP A 259 -3.64 24.20 5.51
C ASP A 259 -2.36 23.43 5.13
N GLY A 260 -2.27 22.14 5.51
CA GLY A 260 -1.07 21.33 5.28
C GLY A 260 0.12 21.65 6.17
N GLN A 261 0.09 22.77 6.88
CA GLN A 261 1.17 23.25 7.73
C GLN A 261 1.11 22.68 9.15
N THR A 262 -0.08 22.33 9.63
CA THR A 262 -0.27 21.68 10.94
C THR A 262 0.44 20.34 11.09
N TYR A 263 0.90 19.71 10.00
CA TYR A 263 1.74 18.50 10.05
C TYR A 263 3.21 18.76 10.36
N ARG A 264 3.71 20.00 10.23
CA ARG A 264 5.14 20.31 10.35
C ARG A 264 5.60 20.39 11.81
N ASN A 265 4.68 20.68 12.73
CA ASN A 265 4.98 20.93 14.14
C ASN A 265 4.69 19.74 15.05
N TRP A 266 4.31 18.58 14.50
CA TRP A 266 4.06 17.40 15.31
C TRP A 266 5.33 16.56 15.44
N ILE A 267 5.89 16.55 16.65
CA ILE A 267 7.01 15.69 17.07
C ILE A 267 6.36 14.56 17.89
N PRO A 268 6.62 13.27 17.56
CA PRO A 268 6.09 12.14 18.32
C PRO A 268 6.54 12.13 19.78
#